data_AF-A0A414UC44-F1
#
_entry.id   AF-A0A414UC44-F1
#
_cell.length_a   1.000
_cell.length_b   1.000
_cell.length_c   1.000
_cell.angle_alpha   90.00
_cell.angle_beta   90.00
_cell.angle_gamma   90.00
#
_symmetry.space_group_name_H-M   'P 1'
#
loop_
_entity.id
_entity.type
_entity.pdbx_description
1 polymer ?
#
loop_
_entity_poly.entity_id
_entity_poly.type
_entity_poly.pdbx_seq_one_letter_code
_entity_poly.pdbx_strand_id
1 'polypeptide(L)'
;MQQEKEKCESDRFVNVDQFMAGHLDKEVYQRRRADLGRLAEKLDADIAELEQKLKDAETMKDDKLSQTLSIMKKYSGTDKLTQAMVQELIEKVVVTDPEHVEIVWKFKDEVRYFIGI
;
A
#
# COMPACT_ATOMS: atom_id res chain seq x y z
N MET A 1 -14.62 -2.19 1.13
CA MET A 1 -14.11 -3.30 1.96
C MET A 1 -14.55 -3.19 3.42
N GLN A 2 -13.94 -2.38 4.29
CA GLN A 2 -14.35 -2.35 5.72
C GLN A 2 -15.80 -1.88 5.93
N GLN A 3 -16.20 -0.79 5.29
CA GLN A 3 -17.59 -0.31 5.31
C GLN A 3 -18.58 -1.33 4.72
N GLU A 4 -18.15 -2.12 3.72
CA GLU A 4 -18.98 -3.16 3.12
C GLU A 4 -19.13 -4.37 4.04
N LYS A 5 -18.08 -4.70 4.81
CA LYS A 5 -18.12 -5.71 5.87
C LYS A 5 -19.08 -5.29 6.98
N GLU A 6 -18.99 -4.05 7.47
CA GLU A 6 -19.94 -3.50 8.45
C GLU A 6 -21.38 -3.54 7.96
N LYS A 7 -21.60 -3.17 6.69
CA LYS A 7 -22.91 -3.29 6.05
C LYS A 7 -23.38 -4.75 5.98
N CYS A 8 -22.51 -5.68 5.59
CA CYS A 8 -22.83 -7.12 5.54
C CYS A 8 -23.20 -7.66 6.92
N GLU A 9 -22.53 -7.22 7.98
CA GLU A 9 -22.87 -7.58 9.36
C GLU A 9 -24.22 -6.99 9.79
N SER A 10 -24.49 -5.74 9.44
CA SER A 10 -25.78 -5.08 9.67
C SER A 10 -26.92 -5.81 8.95
N ASP A 11 -26.74 -6.16 7.67
CA ASP A 11 -27.72 -6.92 6.88
C ASP A 11 -27.96 -8.31 7.48
N ARG A 12 -26.91 -8.94 8.05
CA ARG A 12 -27.03 -10.23 8.74
C ARG A 12 -27.86 -10.12 10.02
N PHE A 13 -27.69 -9.03 10.76
CA PHE A 13 -28.50 -8.74 11.94
C PHE A 13 -29.97 -8.50 11.56
N VAL A 14 -30.22 -7.67 10.55
CA VAL A 14 -31.58 -7.40 10.04
C VAL A 14 -32.25 -8.69 9.55
N ASN A 15 -31.52 -9.57 8.86
CA ASN A 15 -32.05 -10.84 8.38
C ASN A 15 -32.47 -11.78 9.53
N VAL A 16 -31.73 -11.78 10.64
CA VAL A 16 -32.10 -12.54 11.85
C VAL A 16 -33.31 -11.90 12.55
N ASP A 17 -33.31 -10.58 12.72
CA ASP A 17 -34.39 -9.84 13.38
C ASP A 17 -35.74 -10.05 12.67
N GLN A 18 -35.75 -9.90 11.34
CA GLN A 18 -36.96 -10.10 10.52
C GLN A 18 -37.49 -11.54 10.59
N PHE A 19 -36.60 -12.53 10.66
CA PHE A 19 -37.00 -13.94 10.84
C PHE A 19 -37.57 -14.20 12.23
N MET A 20 -36.93 -13.67 13.28
CA MET A 20 -37.41 -13.79 14.66
C MET A 20 -38.76 -13.09 14.88
N ALA A 21 -39.00 -11.97 14.20
CA ALA A 21 -40.28 -11.27 14.20
C ALA A 21 -41.38 -11.98 13.38
N GLY A 22 -41.07 -13.07 12.69
CA GLY A 22 -42.01 -13.81 11.83
C GLY A 22 -42.36 -13.10 10.52
N HIS A 23 -41.66 -12.02 10.17
CA HIS A 23 -41.87 -11.27 8.93
C HIS A 23 -41.14 -11.88 7.72
N LEU A 24 -40.28 -12.88 7.95
CA LEU A 24 -39.48 -13.52 6.92
C LEU A 24 -39.72 -15.03 6.90
N ASP A 25 -40.00 -15.56 5.71
CA ASP A 25 -40.11 -17.00 5.50
C ASP A 25 -38.78 -17.72 5.73
N LYS A 26 -38.85 -18.98 6.19
CA LYS A 26 -37.69 -19.80 6.52
C LYS A 26 -36.78 -20.04 5.32
N GLU A 27 -37.32 -20.31 4.13
CA GLU A 27 -36.51 -20.57 2.94
C GLU A 27 -35.77 -19.31 2.49
N VAL A 28 -36.46 -18.17 2.56
CA VAL A 28 -35.89 -16.85 2.26
C VAL A 28 -34.78 -16.50 3.25
N TYR A 29 -35.01 -16.71 4.55
CA TYR A 29 -34.00 -16.52 5.60
C TYR A 29 -32.74 -17.36 5.35
N GLN A 30 -32.91 -18.65 5.07
CA GLN A 30 -31.78 -19.57 4.86
C GLN A 30 -30.96 -19.20 3.62
N ARG A 31 -31.63 -18.85 2.51
CA ARG A 31 -30.94 -18.38 1.30
C ARG A 31 -30.13 -17.11 1.58
N ARG A 32 -30.75 -16.09 2.17
CA ARG A 32 -30.08 -14.83 2.52
C ARG A 32 -28.92 -15.04 3.47
N ARG A 33 -29.07 -15.91 4.47
CA ARG A 33 -28.00 -16.27 5.40
C ARG A 33 -26.81 -16.91 4.68
N ALA A 34 -27.06 -17.80 3.73
CA ALA A 34 -26.00 -18.43 2.94
C ALA A 34 -25.31 -17.45 1.98
N ASP A 35 -26.05 -16.51 1.39
CA ASP A 35 -25.48 -15.48 0.51
C ASP A 35 -24.64 -14.48 1.32
N LEU A 36 -25.16 -13.99 2.46
CA LEU A 36 -24.43 -13.09 3.36
C LEU A 36 -23.20 -13.79 3.98
N GLY A 37 -23.27 -15.09 4.26
CA GLY A 37 -22.11 -15.87 4.71
C GLY A 37 -20.99 -15.90 3.68
N ARG A 38 -21.33 -16.21 2.41
CA ARG A 38 -20.37 -16.19 1.30
C ARG A 38 -19.78 -14.80 1.06
N LEU A 39 -20.60 -13.75 1.19
CA LEU A 39 -20.13 -12.38 1.05
C LEU A 39 -19.14 -12.00 2.16
N ALA A 40 -19.42 -12.38 3.42
CA ALA A 40 -18.52 -12.12 4.54
C ALA A 40 -17.17 -12.82 4.36
N GLU A 41 -17.18 -14.11 3.99
CA GLU A 41 -15.94 -14.87 3.72
C GLU A 41 -15.10 -14.24 2.60
N LYS A 42 -15.77 -13.78 1.52
CA LYS A 42 -15.09 -13.09 0.43
C LYS A 42 -14.47 -11.78 0.89
N LEU A 43 -15.23 -10.95 1.61
CA LEU A 43 -14.74 -9.66 2.11
C LEU A 43 -13.56 -9.84 3.07
N ASP A 44 -13.59 -10.86 3.94
CA ASP A 44 -12.48 -11.17 4.83
C ASP A 44 -11.22 -11.60 4.05
N ALA A 45 -11.37 -12.42 3.01
CA ALA A 45 -10.26 -12.82 2.14
C ALA A 45 -9.67 -11.62 1.38
N ASP A 46 -10.51 -10.78 0.79
CA ASP A 46 -10.10 -9.59 0.03
C ASP A 46 -9.38 -8.58 0.95
N ILE A 47 -9.88 -8.38 2.18
CA ILE A 47 -9.23 -7.51 3.18
C ILE A 47 -7.86 -8.07 3.56
N ALA A 48 -7.77 -9.36 3.90
CA ALA A 48 -6.50 -9.97 4.30
C ALA A 48 -5.45 -9.90 3.17
N GLU A 49 -5.87 -10.10 1.92
CA GLU A 49 -4.97 -9.98 0.77
C GLU A 49 -4.45 -8.54 0.62
N LEU A 50 -5.33 -7.54 0.74
CA LEU A 50 -4.96 -6.13 0.63
C LEU A 50 -4.07 -5.67 1.78
N GLU A 51 -4.35 -6.10 3.00
CA GLU A 51 -3.52 -5.82 4.18
C GLU A 51 -2.12 -6.43 4.03
N GLN A 52 -2.03 -7.65 3.50
CA GLN A 52 -0.74 -8.27 3.24
C GLN A 52 0.04 -7.52 2.14
N LYS A 53 -0.61 -7.15 1.04
CA LYS A 53 0.01 -6.34 -0.03
C LYS A 53 0.49 -4.98 0.49
N LEU A 54 -0.27 -4.35 1.38
CA LEU A 54 0.12 -3.09 2.01
C LEU A 54 1.38 -3.29 2.88
N LYS A 55 1.38 -4.31 3.74
CA LYS A 55 2.53 -4.65 4.59
C LYS A 55 3.79 -4.95 3.77
N ASP A 56 3.66 -5.68 2.66
CA ASP A 56 4.78 -5.98 1.77
C ASP A 56 5.30 -4.69 1.10
N ALA A 57 4.41 -3.79 0.66
CA ALA A 57 4.81 -2.51 0.10
C ALA A 57 5.49 -1.59 1.14
N GLU A 58 5.01 -1.58 2.38
CA GLU A 58 5.60 -0.81 3.48
C GLU A 58 6.99 -1.32 3.85
N THR A 59 7.17 -2.63 3.98
CA THR A 59 8.49 -3.24 4.26
C THR A 59 9.48 -2.96 3.13
N MET A 60 9.08 -3.12 1.86
CA MET A 60 9.93 -2.75 0.71
C MET A 60 10.31 -1.27 0.70
N LYS A 61 9.40 -0.37 1.10
CA LYS A 61 9.68 1.06 1.19
C LYS A 61 10.67 1.37 2.32
N ASP A 62 10.52 0.73 3.48
CA ASP A 62 11.42 0.89 4.62
C ASP A 62 12.83 0.36 4.34
N ASP A 63 12.93 -0.80 3.69
CA ASP A 63 14.21 -1.36 3.22
C ASP A 63 14.88 -0.42 2.22
N LYS A 64 14.14 0.09 1.24
CA LYS A 64 14.67 1.05 0.26
C LYS A 64 15.13 2.35 0.93
N LEU A 65 14.39 2.85 1.92
CA LEU A 65 14.78 4.04 2.67
C LEU A 65 16.07 3.80 3.46
N SER A 66 16.16 2.67 4.16
CA SER A 66 17.34 2.27 4.93
C SER A 66 18.59 2.12 4.03
N GLN A 67 18.44 1.49 2.87
CA GLN A 67 19.51 1.41 1.86
C GLN A 67 19.94 2.79 1.37
N THR A 68 18.99 3.68 1.07
CA THR A 68 19.29 5.04 0.61
C THR A 68 20.04 5.84 1.67
N LEU A 69 19.61 5.79 2.93
CA LEU A 69 20.29 6.43 4.05
C LEU A 69 21.72 5.91 4.23
N SER A 70 21.94 4.61 4.06
CA SER A 70 23.26 4.00 4.13
C SER A 70 24.20 4.52 3.04
N ILE A 71 23.73 4.57 1.78
CA ILE A 71 24.49 5.11 0.64
C ILE A 71 24.84 6.58 0.88
N MET A 72 23.89 7.40 1.34
CA MET A 72 24.15 8.83 1.58
C MET A 72 25.15 9.06 2.72
N LYS A 73 25.09 8.27 3.79
CA LYS A 73 26.11 8.31 4.86
C LYS A 73 27.49 7.89 4.37
N LYS A 74 27.56 6.86 3.50
CA LYS A 74 28.83 6.38 2.92
C LYS A 74 29.57 7.46 2.14
N TYR A 75 28.85 8.36 1.49
CA TYR A 75 29.42 9.43 0.65
C TYR A 75 29.31 10.84 1.25
N SER A 76 28.81 10.98 2.48
CA SER A 76 28.73 12.29 3.13
C SER A 76 30.13 12.91 3.31
N GLY A 77 30.31 14.18 2.93
CA GLY A 77 31.58 14.89 3.09
C GLY A 77 32.65 14.57 2.04
N THR A 78 32.27 13.94 0.92
CA THR A 78 33.18 13.78 -0.23
C THR A 78 33.09 14.96 -1.18
N ASP A 79 34.24 15.58 -1.48
CA ASP A 79 34.32 16.79 -2.32
C ASP A 79 34.30 16.51 -3.84
N LYS A 80 34.41 15.23 -4.24
CA LYS A 80 34.47 14.83 -5.65
C LYS A 80 33.47 13.74 -5.95
N LEU A 81 32.68 13.96 -7.00
CA LEU A 81 31.75 12.96 -7.53
C LEU A 81 32.55 11.83 -8.20
N THR A 82 32.43 10.61 -7.66
CA THR A 82 33.04 9.42 -8.26
C THR A 82 32.05 8.67 -9.14
N GLN A 83 32.54 7.84 -10.07
CA GLN A 83 31.67 7.03 -10.91
C GLN A 83 30.84 6.01 -10.10
N ALA A 84 31.38 5.51 -8.98
CA ALA A 84 30.62 4.66 -8.06
C ALA A 84 29.41 5.42 -7.46
N MET A 85 29.60 6.70 -7.08
CA MET A 85 28.50 7.54 -6.58
C MET A 85 27.44 7.78 -7.64
N VAL A 86 27.82 8.04 -8.88
CA VAL A 86 26.88 8.18 -10.00
C VAL A 86 26.02 6.93 -10.15
N GLN A 87 26.65 5.75 -10.12
CA GLN A 87 25.92 4.48 -10.23
C GLN A 87 25.02 4.20 -9.02
N GLU A 88 25.41 4.58 -7.81
CA GLU A 88 24.64 4.33 -6.59
C GLU A 88 23.52 5.37 -6.36
N LEU A 89 23.66 6.62 -6.82
CA LEU A 89 22.74 7.72 -6.53
C LEU A 89 21.82 8.12 -7.70
N ILE A 90 22.31 8.03 -8.94
CA ILE A 90 21.61 8.55 -10.12
C ILE A 90 20.87 7.41 -10.81
N GLU A 91 19.59 7.61 -11.07
CA GLU A 91 18.74 6.66 -11.80
C GLU A 91 18.97 6.81 -13.30
N LYS A 92 18.92 8.05 -13.79
CA LYS A 92 19.23 8.39 -15.18
C LYS A 92 19.62 9.86 -15.30
N VAL A 93 20.37 10.15 -16.36
CA VAL A 93 20.68 11.51 -16.79
C VAL A 93 19.97 11.72 -18.12
N VAL A 94 19.15 12.78 -18.19
CA VAL A 94 18.43 13.16 -19.40
C VAL A 94 19.09 14.42 -19.95
N VAL A 95 19.58 14.36 -21.18
CA VAL A 95 20.18 15.50 -21.88
C VAL A 95 19.26 15.87 -23.03
N THR A 96 18.58 17.00 -22.91
CA THR A 96 17.64 17.47 -23.92
C THR A 96 18.38 18.27 -25.00
N ASP A 97 19.35 19.08 -24.59
CA ASP A 97 20.26 19.84 -25.44
C ASP A 97 21.52 20.22 -24.62
N PRO A 98 22.55 20.85 -25.22
CA PRO A 98 23.80 21.16 -24.53
C PRO A 98 23.65 22.04 -23.27
N GLU A 99 22.57 22.81 -23.16
CA GLU A 99 22.30 23.69 -22.01
C GLU A 99 21.35 23.05 -20.99
N HIS A 100 20.60 22.02 -21.36
CA HIS A 100 19.59 21.39 -20.50
C HIS A 100 19.93 19.93 -20.17
N VAL A 101 20.49 19.74 -18.97
CA VAL A 101 20.76 18.42 -18.37
C VAL A 101 19.94 18.24 -17.10
N GLU A 102 19.16 17.17 -17.04
CA GLU A 102 18.38 16.78 -15.87
C GLU A 102 18.94 15.49 -15.26
N ILE A 103 19.15 15.51 -13.94
CA ILE A 103 19.57 14.33 -13.17
C ILE A 103 18.35 13.79 -12.43
N VAL A 104 17.93 12.57 -12.79
CA VAL A 104 16.89 11.83 -12.08
C VAL A 104 17.57 10.94 -11.05
N TRP A 105 17.16 11.07 -9.80
CA TRP A 105 17.77 10.41 -8.65
C TRP A 105 17.00 9.13 -8.31
N LYS A 106 17.70 8.12 -7.78
CA LYS A 106 17.08 6.84 -7.38
C LYS A 106 16.14 6.94 -6.17
N PHE A 107 16.15 8.08 -5.49
CA PHE A 107 15.42 8.37 -4.27
C PHE A 107 14.54 9.60 -4.41
N LYS A 108 13.43 9.63 -3.68
CA LYS A 108 12.44 10.72 -3.70
C LYS A 108 12.98 11.98 -3.00
N ASP A 109 12.49 13.14 -3.41
CA ASP A 109 12.86 14.44 -2.82
C ASP A 109 12.56 14.55 -1.33
N GLU A 110 11.54 13.85 -0.82
CA GLU A 110 11.25 13.75 0.61
C GLU A 110 12.46 13.29 1.43
N VAL A 111 13.31 12.43 0.87
CA VAL A 111 14.52 11.93 1.53
C VAL A 111 15.60 13.02 1.60
N ARG A 112 15.61 14.00 0.68
CA ARG A 112 16.53 15.15 0.70
C ARG A 112 16.23 16.10 1.86
N TYR A 113 14.94 16.33 2.13
CA TYR A 113 14.53 17.14 3.28
C TYR A 113 14.97 16.52 4.61
N PHE A 114 14.99 15.19 4.72
CA PHE A 114 15.43 14.48 5.93
C PHE A 114 16.92 14.64 6.24
N ILE A 115 17.74 15.01 5.26
CA ILE A 115 19.20 15.16 5.40
C ILE A 115 19.66 16.62 5.37
N GLY A 116 18.74 17.57 5.23
CA GLY A 116 19.05 19.01 5.29
C GLY A 116 19.93 19.51 4.14
N ILE A 117 19.85 18.87 2.95
CA ILE A 117 20.49 19.31 1.70
C ILE A 117 19.43 19.94 0.81
#